data_AF-A0A9W7L6U7-F1
#
_entry.id   AF-A0A9W7L6U7-F1
#
_cell.length_a   1.000
_cell.length_b   1.000
_cell.length_c   1.000
_cell.angle_alpha   90.00
_cell.angle_beta   90.00
_cell.angle_gamma   90.00
#
_symmetry.space_group_name_H-M   'P 1'
#
loop_
_entity.id
_entity.type
_entity.pdbx_description
1 polymer ?
#
loop_
_entity_poly.entity_id
_entity_poly.type
_entity_poly.pdbx_seq_one_letter_code
_entity_poly.pdbx_strand_id
1 'polypeptide(L)'
;MTTRIEYSEKYSDAENEYRHVILPKELSKTLPKSRLLTEQEWRGIGVQQSRGWQHYAIHRPEPHILLFRRRLGTDPQTGKVDSDLQKQAKEEYESHLAMNARK
;
A
#
# COMPACT_ATOMS: atom_id res chain seq x y z
N MET A 1 11.41 12.16 17.71
CA MET A 1 11.93 11.58 16.46
C MET A 1 11.51 10.13 16.42
N THR A 2 10.56 9.76 15.56
CA THR A 2 10.19 8.36 15.36
C THR A 2 11.31 7.69 14.57
N THR A 3 12.02 6.78 15.23
CA THR A 3 13.12 5.99 14.64
C THR A 3 12.61 4.73 13.95
N ARG A 4 11.29 4.52 13.95
CA ARG A 4 10.63 3.32 13.45
C ARG A 4 9.82 3.67 12.20
N ILE A 5 9.69 2.67 11.33
CA ILE A 5 8.80 2.74 10.16
C ILE A 5 7.38 2.49 10.66
N GLU A 6 6.45 3.37 10.28
CA GLU A 6 5.04 3.29 10.67
C GLU A 6 4.18 2.92 9.46
N TYR A 7 3.13 2.14 9.70
CA TYR A 7 2.22 1.62 8.68
C TYR A 7 0.81 2.09 9.01
N SER A 8 0.15 2.72 8.04
CA SER A 8 -1.26 3.08 8.20
C SER A 8 -2.19 1.86 8.12
N GLU A 9 -3.43 2.07 8.57
CA GLU A 9 -4.53 1.17 8.25
C GLU A 9 -4.73 1.07 6.74
N LYS A 10 -5.25 -0.08 6.31
CA LYS A 10 -5.56 -0.32 4.91
C LYS A 10 -6.89 0.31 4.57
N TYR A 11 -6.99 0.83 3.36
CA TYR A 11 -8.24 1.30 2.78
C TYR A 11 -8.30 0.83 1.33
N SER A 12 -9.50 0.65 0.80
CA SER A 12 -9.71 0.11 -0.53
C SER A 12 -10.66 0.97 -1.36
N ASP A 13 -10.50 0.88 -2.68
CA ASP A 13 -11.54 1.21 -3.64
C ASP A 13 -12.05 -0.09 -4.29
N ALA A 14 -12.80 0.02 -5.39
CA ALA A 14 -13.37 -1.13 -6.09
C ALA A 14 -12.32 -2.06 -6.75
N GLU A 15 -11.06 -1.64 -6.87
CA GLU A 15 -10.03 -2.35 -7.63
C GLU A 15 -8.75 -2.65 -6.83
N ASN A 16 -8.40 -1.80 -5.87
CA ASN A 16 -7.13 -1.83 -5.16
C ASN A 16 -7.30 -1.64 -3.65
N GLU A 17 -6.38 -2.26 -2.90
CA GLU A 17 -6.08 -1.95 -1.52
C GLU A 17 -4.88 -0.99 -1.47
N TYR A 18 -4.95 -0.01 -0.59
CA TYR A 18 -3.98 1.05 -0.40
C TYR A 18 -3.51 1.10 1.04
N ARG A 19 -2.29 1.62 1.21
CA ARG A 19 -1.68 1.94 2.50
C ARG A 19 -0.55 2.93 2.25
N HIS A 20 -0.32 3.83 3.19
CA HIS A 20 0.92 4.59 3.23
C HIS A 20 1.85 4.11 4.35
N VAL A 21 3.15 4.21 4.10
CA VAL A 21 4.22 3.89 5.05
C VAL A 21 5.00 5.15 5.34
N ILE A 22 5.17 5.47 6.62
CA ILE A 22 5.90 6.65 7.07
C ILE A 22 7.30 6.21 7.50
N LEU A 23 8.30 6.73 6.80
CA LEU A 23 9.70 6.49 7.08
C LEU A 23 10.24 7.52 8.09
N PRO A 24 11.26 7.15 8.89
CA PRO A 24 12.13 8.14 9.52
C PRO A 24 12.64 9.14 8.49
N LYS A 25 12.56 10.45 8.81
CA LYS A 25 12.92 11.53 7.87
C LYS A 25 14.33 11.38 7.29
N GLU A 26 15.28 10.86 8.07
CA GLU A 26 16.66 10.63 7.63
C GLU A 26 16.76 9.57 6.52
N LEU A 27 15.95 8.51 6.57
CA LEU A 27 15.90 7.50 5.50
C LEU A 27 15.34 8.08 4.20
N SER A 28 14.35 8.97 4.27
CA SER A 28 13.76 9.57 3.06
C SER A 28 14.74 10.44 2.26
N LYS A 29 15.78 10.99 2.90
CA LYS A 29 16.76 11.86 2.24
C LYS A 29 17.66 11.10 1.26
N THR A 30 17.83 9.80 1.46
CA THR A 30 18.68 8.95 0.61
C THR A 30 17.92 8.36 -0.59
N LEU A 31 16.59 8.53 -0.63
CA LEU A 31 15.75 7.96 -1.67
C LEU A 31 15.76 8.80 -2.96
N PRO A 32 15.60 8.16 -4.13
CA PRO A 32 15.37 8.86 -5.39
C PRO A 32 14.07 9.68 -5.33
N LYS A 33 14.15 10.97 -5.71
CA LYS A 33 12.99 11.89 -5.70
C LYS A 33 12.21 11.93 -7.01
N SER A 34 12.78 11.39 -8.08
CA SER A 34 12.24 11.49 -9.45
C SER A 34 11.57 10.21 -9.96
N ARG A 35 11.66 9.10 -9.21
CA ARG A 35 11.10 7.81 -9.62
C ARG A 35 10.56 7.01 -8.44
N LEU A 36 9.70 6.06 -8.77
CA LEU A 36 9.17 5.08 -7.83
C LEU A 36 10.24 4.06 -7.44
N LEU A 37 10.01 3.41 -6.30
CA LEU A 37 10.86 2.35 -5.78
C LEU A 37 10.33 1.00 -6.22
N THR A 38 11.22 0.14 -6.70
CA THR A 38 10.93 -1.27 -6.93
C THR A 38 10.75 -2.02 -5.60
N GLU A 39 10.17 -3.22 -5.65
CA GLU A 39 10.00 -4.07 -4.46
C GLU A 39 11.32 -4.32 -3.72
N GLN A 40 12.38 -4.59 -4.45
CA GLN A 40 13.70 -4.82 -3.86
C GLN A 40 14.23 -3.58 -3.14
N GLU A 41 14.01 -2.38 -3.70
CA GLU A 41 14.51 -1.13 -3.13
C GLU A 41 13.78 -0.75 -1.85
N TRP A 42 12.44 -0.79 -1.85
CA TRP A 42 11.71 -0.43 -0.63
C TRP A 42 11.86 -1.48 0.47
N ARG A 43 12.04 -2.77 0.12
CA ARG A 43 12.40 -3.80 1.11
C ARG A 43 13.81 -3.58 1.66
N GLY A 44 14.74 -3.16 0.81
CA GLY A 44 16.14 -2.88 1.19
C GLY A 44 16.29 -1.78 2.23
N ILE A 45 15.38 -0.81 2.27
CA ILE A 45 15.35 0.26 3.29
C ILE A 45 14.57 -0.12 4.55
N GLY A 46 14.14 -1.38 4.67
CA GLY A 46 13.51 -1.93 5.86
C GLY A 46 11.99 -1.88 5.88
N VAL A 47 11.31 -1.48 4.79
CA VAL A 47 9.84 -1.58 4.72
C VAL A 47 9.44 -3.06 4.63
N GLN A 48 8.59 -3.50 5.54
CA GLN A 48 8.13 -4.88 5.68
C GLN A 48 6.61 -4.95 5.55
N GLN A 49 6.16 -5.59 4.48
CA GLN A 49 4.75 -5.90 4.25
C GLN A 49 4.64 -7.16 3.39
N SER A 50 3.42 -7.69 3.27
CA SER A 50 3.09 -8.84 2.44
C SER A 50 3.50 -8.64 0.97
N ARG A 51 3.37 -9.66 0.14
CA ARG A 51 3.66 -9.52 -1.30
C ARG A 51 2.56 -8.74 -2.05
N GLY A 52 2.94 -8.27 -3.24
CA GLY A 52 2.04 -7.63 -4.20
C GLY A 52 1.87 -6.11 -4.03
N TRP A 53 2.46 -5.51 -3.00
CA TRP A 53 2.47 -4.07 -2.83
C TRP A 53 3.41 -3.36 -3.80
N GLN A 54 2.90 -2.31 -4.44
CA GLN A 54 3.61 -1.50 -5.41
C GLN A 54 3.65 -0.04 -4.94
N HIS A 55 4.85 0.56 -4.88
CA HIS A 55 4.99 2.00 -4.66
C HIS A 55 4.50 2.70 -5.92
N TYR A 56 3.36 3.39 -5.86
CA TYR A 56 2.64 3.84 -7.06
C TYR A 56 2.65 5.35 -7.30
N ALA A 57 2.95 6.14 -6.26
CA ALA A 57 2.98 7.59 -6.36
C ALA A 57 3.97 8.20 -5.36
N ILE A 58 4.59 9.30 -5.78
CA ILE A 58 5.49 10.09 -4.93
C ILE A 58 4.69 11.23 -4.29
N HIS A 59 4.62 11.23 -2.96
CA HIS A 59 4.03 12.33 -2.20
C HIS A 59 5.06 13.47 -2.05
N ARG A 60 5.05 14.43 -2.98
CA ARG A 60 6.05 15.51 -3.04
C ARG A 60 6.13 16.38 -1.78
N PRO A 61 5.01 16.78 -1.14
CA PRO A 61 5.06 17.59 0.08
C PRO A 61 5.78 16.88 1.24
N GLU A 62 5.60 15.57 1.37
CA GLU A 62 6.19 14.78 2.46
C GLU A 62 6.85 13.50 1.91
N PRO A 63 8.10 13.58 1.41
CA PRO A 63 8.79 12.47 0.74
C PRO A 63 9.08 11.25 1.63
N HIS A 64 8.90 11.40 2.94
CA HIS A 64 9.01 10.32 3.91
C HIS A 64 7.75 9.46 3.99
N ILE A 65 6.67 9.83 3.29
CA ILE A 65 5.46 9.05 3.15
C ILE A 65 5.52 8.32 1.80
N LEU A 66 5.62 6.99 1.84
CA LEU A 66 5.57 6.13 0.68
C LEU A 66 4.14 5.62 0.46
N LEU A 67 3.60 5.82 -0.74
CA LEU A 67 2.24 5.42 -1.11
C LEU A 67 2.26 4.06 -1.81
N PHE A 68 1.60 3.07 -1.22
CA PHE A 68 1.52 1.72 -1.75
C PHE A 68 0.09 1.38 -2.19
N ARG A 69 -0.01 0.59 -3.26
CA ARG A 69 -1.25 -0.07 -3.68
C ARG A 69 -0.99 -1.53 -4.04
N ARG A 70 -2.01 -2.37 -3.94
CA ARG A 70 -2.04 -3.71 -4.54
C ARG A 70 -3.45 -4.00 -5.03
N ARG A 71 -3.60 -4.90 -6.00
CA ARG A 71 -4.92 -5.31 -6.49
C ARG A 71 -5.71 -6.02 -5.39
N LEU A 72 -7.04 -5.84 -5.36
CA LEU A 72 -7.90 -6.66 -4.52
C LEU A 72 -7.78 -8.15 -4.91
N GLY A 73 -7.88 -9.04 -3.93
CA GLY A 73 -7.66 -10.48 -4.14
C GLY A 73 -6.20 -10.89 -4.34
N THR A 74 -5.25 -10.00 -4.05
CA THR A 74 -3.82 -10.36 -4.08
C THR A 74 -3.47 -11.28 -2.92
N ASP A 75 -3.01 -12.49 -3.23
CA ASP A 75 -2.50 -13.43 -2.25
C ASP A 75 -1.26 -12.84 -1.53
N PRO A 76 -1.26 -12.77 -0.19
CA PRO A 76 -0.21 -12.10 0.57
C PRO A 76 1.14 -12.83 0.54
N GLN A 77 1.17 -14.12 0.20
CA GLN A 77 2.38 -14.94 0.17
C GLN A 77 3.02 -15.00 -1.22
N THR A 78 2.21 -15.04 -2.28
CA THR A 78 2.66 -15.17 -3.67
C THR A 78 2.71 -13.83 -4.40
N GLY A 79 1.89 -12.85 -3.98
CA GLY A 79 1.75 -11.55 -4.64
C GLY A 79 0.97 -11.59 -5.95
N LYS A 80 0.35 -12.73 -6.28
CA LYS A 80 -0.49 -12.90 -7.47
C LYS A 80 -1.94 -12.60 -7.13
N VAL A 81 -2.68 -12.07 -8.10
CA VAL A 81 -4.12 -11.89 -8.00
C VAL A 81 -4.78 -13.23 -8.28
N ASP A 82 -5.61 -13.67 -7.34
CA ASP A 82 -6.50 -14.80 -7.52
C ASP A 82 -7.90 -14.27 -7.89
N SER A 83 -8.50 -14.83 -8.95
CA SER A 83 -9.79 -14.35 -9.46
C SER A 83 -10.94 -14.53 -8.48
N ASP A 84 -10.90 -15.60 -7.68
CA ASP A 84 -11.96 -15.89 -6.71
C ASP A 84 -11.82 -14.97 -5.50
N LEU A 85 -10.58 -14.77 -5.01
CA LEU A 85 -10.32 -13.78 -3.96
C LEU A 85 -10.63 -12.36 -4.40
N GLN A 86 -10.39 -12.03 -5.67
CA GLN A 86 -10.71 -10.72 -6.23
C GLN A 86 -12.22 -10.50 -6.24
N LYS A 87 -12.99 -11.51 -6.65
CA LYS A 87 -14.45 -11.45 -6.66
C LYS A 87 -15.01 -11.28 -5.25
N GLN A 88 -14.54 -12.09 -4.29
CA GLN A 88 -14.94 -11.99 -2.89
C GLN A 88 -14.63 -10.61 -2.29
N ALA A 89 -13.40 -10.12 -2.48
CA ALA A 89 -13.01 -8.80 -1.97
C ALA A 89 -13.83 -7.66 -2.58
N LYS A 90 -14.25 -7.79 -3.84
CA LYS A 90 -15.11 -6.81 -4.51
C LYS A 90 -16.54 -6.84 -3.94
N GLU A 91 -17.12 -8.02 -3.73
CA GLU A 91 -18.44 -8.19 -3.11
C GLU A 91 -18.46 -7.61 -1.69
N GLU A 92 -17.39 -7.83 -0.90
CA GLU A 92 -17.25 -7.24 0.44
C GLU A 92 -17.20 -5.71 0.40
N TYR A 93 -16.44 -5.13 -0.54
CA TYR A 93 -16.36 -3.67 -0.72
C TYR A 93 -17.72 -3.07 -1.07
N GLU A 94 -18.44 -3.66 -2.04
CA GLU A 94 -19.77 -3.22 -2.45
C GLU A 94 -20.78 -3.32 -1.29
N SER A 95 -20.73 -4.41 -0.52
CA SER A 95 -21.55 -4.59 0.68
C SER A 95 -21.28 -3.52 1.74
N HIS A 96 -20.01 -3.23 2.01
CA HIS A 96 -19.60 -2.19 2.97
C HIS A 96 -20.10 -0.80 2.55
N LEU A 97 -19.95 -0.46 1.26
CA LEU A 97 -20.44 0.80 0.70
C LEU A 97 -21.97 0.91 0.82
N ALA A 98 -22.69 -0.16 0.48
CA ALA A 98 -24.16 -0.21 0.58
C ALA A 98 -24.66 -0.06 2.02
N MET A 99 -23.94 -0.60 3.01
CA MET A 99 -24.27 -0.42 4.43
C MET A 99 -24.09 1.01 4.90
N ASN A 100 -23.02 1.68 4.47
CA ASN A 100 -22.74 3.06 4.87
C ASN A 100 -23.68 4.07 4.19
N ALA A 101 -24.14 3.80 2.97
CA ALA A 101 -25.08 4.66 2.24
C ALA A 101 -26.52 4.64 2.83
N ARG A 102 -26.83 3.67 3.70
CA ARG A 102 -28.14 3.53 4.36
C ARG A 102 -28.21 4.21 5.73
N LYS A 103 -27.10 4.77 6.22
CA LYS A 103 -27.01 5.57 7.45
C LYS A 103 -27.07 7.05 7.09
#